data_AF-A0A833GWL3-F1
#
_entry.id   AF-A0A833GWL3-F1
#
_cell.length_a   1.000
_cell.length_b   1.000
_cell.length_c   1.000
_cell.angle_alpha   90.00
_cell.angle_beta   90.00
_cell.angle_gamma   90.00
#
_symmetry.space_group_name_H-M   'P 1'
#
loop_
_entity.id
_entity.type
_entity.pdbx_description
1 polymer ?
#
loop_
_entity_poly.entity_id
_entity_poly.type
_entity_poly.pdbx_seq_one_letter_code
_entity_poly.pdbx_strand_id
1 'polypeptide(L)'
;TLKQIIHADWIFTALAGVVQLATGLIMVWLVRYPILSGWVFVSLILFVVAMACWIPAAMLQYRMLAAVTHALVHGLSASREYGRHFFIWASLGIPAFFSMLGIFYLMVFRPSF
;
A
#
# COMPACT_ATOMS: atom_id res chain seq x y z
N THR A 1 9.98 -3.55 -20.27
CA THR A 1 9.31 -4.85 -20.03
C THR A 1 8.40 -4.76 -18.81
N LEU A 2 7.25 -5.48 -18.75
CA LEU A 2 6.28 -5.40 -17.63
C LEU A 2 6.91 -5.52 -16.22
N LYS A 3 7.97 -6.32 -16.06
CA LYS A 3 8.75 -6.46 -14.81
C LYS A 3 9.28 -5.13 -14.28
N GLN A 4 9.76 -4.25 -15.17
CA GLN A 4 10.32 -2.95 -14.77
C GLN A 4 9.23 -2.01 -14.25
N ILE A 5 8.02 -2.09 -14.80
CA ILE A 5 6.88 -1.30 -14.35
C ILE A 5 6.49 -1.72 -12.93
N ILE A 6 6.45 -3.02 -12.65
CA ILE A 6 6.16 -3.55 -11.31
C ILE A 6 7.27 -3.16 -10.32
N HIS A 7 8.55 -3.28 -10.70
CA HIS A 7 9.64 -2.80 -9.84
C HIS A 7 9.55 -1.31 -9.55
N ALA A 8 9.27 -0.49 -10.57
CA ALA A 8 9.12 0.94 -10.40
C ALA A 8 7.96 1.26 -9.43
N ASP A 9 6.79 0.65 -9.62
CA ASP A 9 5.63 0.78 -8.74
C ASP A 9 5.95 0.44 -7.27
N TRP A 10 6.69 -0.66 -7.07
CA TRP A 10 7.15 -1.08 -5.75
C TRP A 10 8.06 -0.05 -5.11
N ILE A 11 9.08 0.42 -5.85
CA ILE A 11 10.05 1.39 -5.34
C ILE A 11 9.34 2.69 -5.00
N PHE A 12 8.46 3.19 -5.88
CA PHE A 12 7.73 4.43 -5.62
C PHE A 12 6.78 4.31 -4.44
N THR A 13 6.03 3.21 -4.32
CA THR A 13 5.08 3.05 -3.22
C THR A 13 5.76 2.80 -1.88
N ALA A 14 6.81 1.98 -1.86
CA ALA A 14 7.61 1.76 -0.66
C ALA A 14 8.30 3.05 -0.21
N LEU A 15 8.89 3.81 -1.14
CA LEU A 15 9.51 5.09 -0.85
C LEU A 15 8.48 6.09 -0.31
N ALA A 16 7.30 6.18 -0.93
CA ALA A 16 6.22 7.04 -0.44
C ALA A 16 5.81 6.67 0.99
N GLY A 17 5.65 5.38 1.30
CA GLY A 17 5.36 4.91 2.65
C GLY A 17 6.44 5.27 3.67
N VAL A 18 7.72 5.09 3.31
CA VAL A 18 8.87 5.46 4.16
C VAL A 18 8.91 6.97 4.40
N VAL A 19 8.74 7.78 3.35
CA VAL A 19 8.71 9.25 3.46
C VAL A 19 7.53 9.71 4.32
N GLN A 20 6.37 9.07 4.19
CA GLN A 20 5.19 9.38 4.99
C GLN A 20 5.41 9.05 6.47
N LEU A 21 6.04 7.91 6.79
CA LEU A 21 6.39 7.57 8.16
C LEU A 21 7.43 8.55 8.73
N ALA A 22 8.47 8.86 7.96
CA ALA A 22 9.54 9.77 8.37
C ALA A 22 8.99 11.19 8.65
N THR A 23 8.18 11.72 7.75
CA THR A 23 7.55 13.05 7.92
C THR A 23 6.59 13.07 9.10
N GLY A 24 5.79 12.02 9.30
CA GLY A 24 4.93 11.88 10.48
C GLY A 24 5.71 11.88 11.80
N LEU A 25 6.80 11.11 11.88
CA LEU A 25 7.67 11.08 13.06
C LEU A 25 8.37 12.42 13.31
N ILE A 26 8.86 13.07 12.24
CA ILE A 26 9.49 14.40 12.32
C ILE A 26 8.48 15.43 12.85
N MET A 27 7.22 15.42 12.39
CA MET A 27 6.18 16.31 12.91
C MET A 27 5.96 16.11 14.40
N VAL A 28 5.82 14.86 14.87
CA VAL A 28 5.64 14.58 16.30
C VAL A 28 6.83 15.09 17.13
N TRP A 29 8.05 14.89 16.60
CA TRP A 29 9.28 15.37 17.25
C TRP A 29 9.36 16.90 17.31
N LEU A 30 9.04 17.59 16.22
CA LEU A 30 9.07 19.07 16.13
C LEU A 30 8.04 19.74 17.03
N VAL A 31 6.82 19.18 17.10
CA VAL A 31 5.74 19.75 17.93
C VAL A 31 5.90 19.34 19.40
N ARG A 32 6.93 18.54 19.76
CA ARG A 32 7.13 17.93 21.10
C ARG A 32 5.87 17.27 21.62
N TYR A 33 5.03 16.78 20.70
CA TYR A 33 3.75 16.19 21.03
C TYR A 33 3.97 14.78 21.57
N PRO A 34 3.16 14.32 22.54
CA PRO A 34 3.20 12.92 22.96
C PRO A 34 2.92 12.04 21.73
N ILE A 35 3.85 11.10 21.45
CA ILE A 35 3.69 10.10 20.38
C ILE A 35 2.43 9.24 20.62
N LEU A 36 1.96 9.19 21.87
CA LEU A 36 0.73 8.55 22.34
C LEU A 36 -0.53 9.42 22.24
N SER A 37 -0.46 10.62 21.66
CA SER A 37 -1.68 11.40 21.35
C SER A 37 -2.59 10.60 20.41
N GLY A 38 -3.91 10.63 20.67
CA GLY A 38 -4.85 9.67 20.08
C GLY A 38 -4.78 9.61 18.56
N TRP A 39 -4.73 10.74 17.87
CA TRP A 39 -4.68 10.79 16.41
C TRP A 39 -3.36 10.25 15.81
N VAL A 40 -2.22 10.44 16.48
CA VAL A 40 -0.91 9.91 16.04
C VAL A 40 -0.90 8.39 16.15
N PHE A 41 -1.38 7.87 17.28
CA PHE A 41 -1.46 6.43 17.52
C PHE A 41 -2.38 5.73 16.50
N VAL A 42 -3.57 6.29 16.25
CA VAL A 42 -4.50 5.76 15.24
C VAL A 42 -3.89 5.85 13.83
N SER A 43 -3.18 6.93 13.50
CA SER A 43 -2.49 7.06 12.21
C SER A 43 -1.41 6.00 12.03
N LEU A 44 -0.68 5.64 13.10
CA LEU A 44 0.33 4.58 13.08
C LEU A 44 -0.32 3.21 12.84
N ILE A 45 -1.45 2.93 13.50
CA ILE A 45 -2.22 1.69 13.28
C ILE A 45 -2.69 1.61 11.83
N LEU A 46 -3.29 2.67 11.30
CA LEU A 46 -3.74 2.72 9.91
C LEU A 46 -2.57 2.55 8.93
N PHE A 47 -1.39 3.08 9.25
CA PHE A 47 -0.19 2.86 8.44
C PHE A 47 0.23 1.39 8.41
N VAL A 48 0.24 0.73 9.57
CA VAL A 48 0.53 -0.71 9.64
C VAL A 48 -0.49 -1.53 8.85
N VAL A 49 -1.78 -1.19 8.94
CA VAL A 49 -2.85 -1.82 8.15
C VAL A 49 -2.63 -1.60 6.65
N ALA A 50 -2.32 -0.38 6.23
CA ALA A 50 -2.04 -0.06 4.83
C ALA A 50 -0.84 -0.87 4.31
N MET A 51 0.25 -0.95 5.07
CA MET A 51 1.43 -1.74 4.72
C MET A 51 1.14 -3.24 4.67
N ALA A 52 0.38 -3.76 5.65
CA ALA A 52 -0.02 -5.17 5.69
C ALA A 52 -0.93 -5.56 4.52
N CYS A 53 -1.75 -4.64 4.00
CA CYS A 53 -2.54 -4.85 2.78
C CYS A 53 -1.72 -4.66 1.49
N TRP A 54 -0.75 -3.74 1.50
CA TRP A 54 0.06 -3.43 0.32
C TRP A 54 1.04 -4.56 -0.03
N ILE A 55 1.77 -5.11 0.94
CA ILE A 55 2.75 -6.20 0.71
C ILE A 55 2.14 -7.37 -0.10
N PRO A 56 1.02 -7.99 0.31
CA PRO A 56 0.42 -9.10 -0.44
C PRO A 56 -0.14 -8.67 -1.80
N ALA A 57 -0.66 -7.45 -1.92
CA ALA A 57 -1.11 -6.91 -3.22
C ALA A 57 0.08 -6.79 -4.19
N ALA A 58 1.20 -6.28 -3.70
CA ALA A 58 2.42 -6.10 -4.45
C ALA A 58 2.99 -7.47 -4.92
N MET A 59 2.95 -8.50 -4.07
CA MET A 59 3.36 -9.87 -4.45
C MET A 59 2.46 -10.46 -5.55
N LEU A 60 1.19 -10.09 -5.56
CA LEU A 60 0.23 -10.55 -6.55
C LEU A 60 0.52 -10.04 -7.96
N GLN A 61 1.10 -8.84 -8.08
CA GLN A 61 1.53 -8.28 -9.38
C GLN A 61 2.56 -9.19 -10.06
N TYR A 62 3.52 -9.75 -9.31
CA TYR A 62 4.48 -10.72 -9.87
C TYR A 62 3.82 -12.03 -10.30
N ARG A 63 2.84 -12.53 -9.54
CA ARG A 63 2.10 -13.75 -9.89
C ARG A 63 1.29 -13.57 -11.17
N MET A 64 0.60 -12.44 -11.29
CA MET A 64 -0.16 -12.08 -12.49
C MET A 64 0.77 -11.94 -13.70
N LEU A 65 1.92 -11.29 -13.52
CA LEU A 65 2.93 -11.19 -14.56
C LEU A 65 3.44 -12.56 -15.03
N ALA A 66 3.73 -13.48 -14.10
CA ALA A 66 4.18 -14.83 -14.45
C ALA A 66 3.11 -15.57 -15.28
N ALA A 67 1.84 -15.47 -14.87
CA ALA A 67 0.71 -16.06 -15.60
C ALA A 67 0.55 -15.47 -17.01
N VAL A 68 0.65 -14.14 -17.16
CA VAL A 68 0.57 -13.46 -18.47
C VAL A 68 1.75 -13.84 -19.35
N THR A 69 2.97 -13.89 -18.80
CA THR A 69 4.17 -14.27 -19.55
C THR A 69 4.05 -15.70 -20.08
N HIS A 70 3.56 -16.63 -19.27
CA HIS A 70 3.34 -18.01 -19.67
C HIS A 70 2.25 -18.12 -20.78
N ALA A 71 1.15 -17.38 -20.63
CA ALA A 71 0.08 -17.35 -21.62
C ALA A 71 0.57 -16.79 -22.98
N LEU A 72 1.38 -15.73 -22.95
CA LEU A 72 1.97 -15.12 -24.15
C LEU A 72 2.92 -16.08 -24.88
N VAL A 73 3.73 -16.86 -24.15
CA VAL A 73 4.68 -17.82 -24.75
C VAL A 73 3.97 -19.04 -25.35
N HIS A 74 2.79 -19.41 -24.86
CA HIS A 74 2.05 -20.59 -25.32
C HIS A 74 0.81 -20.27 -26.16
N GLY A 75 0.57 -18.99 -26.48
CA GLY A 75 -0.60 -18.55 -27.25
C GLY A 75 -1.95 -18.86 -26.55
N LEU A 76 -1.94 -19.04 -25.23
CA LEU A 76 -3.11 -19.38 -24.44
C LEU A 76 -3.86 -18.11 -24.02
N SER A 77 -5.18 -18.20 -23.88
CA SER A 77 -5.96 -17.11 -23.28
C SER A 77 -5.59 -16.95 -21.80
N ALA A 78 -5.63 -15.70 -21.31
CA ALA A 78 -5.29 -15.38 -19.93
C ALA A 78 -6.10 -16.27 -18.97
N SER A 79 -5.38 -17.15 -18.27
CA SER A 79 -5.92 -18.18 -17.38
C SER A 79 -6.93 -17.62 -16.38
N ARG A 80 -7.97 -18.40 -16.05
CA ARG A 80 -8.95 -18.08 -14.98
C ARG A 80 -8.28 -17.74 -13.64
N GLU A 81 -7.05 -18.20 -13.44
CA GLU A 81 -6.21 -17.82 -12.29
C GLU A 81 -5.85 -16.33 -12.28
N TYR A 82 -5.58 -15.71 -13.43
CA TYR A 82 -5.30 -14.26 -13.52
C TYR A 82 -6.48 -13.45 -12.97
N GLY A 83 -7.71 -13.82 -13.36
CA GLY A 83 -8.92 -13.15 -12.87
C GLY A 83 -9.07 -13.25 -11.35
N ARG A 84 -8.83 -14.44 -10.77
CA ARG A 84 -8.89 -14.62 -9.31
C ARG A 84 -7.86 -13.77 -8.58
N HIS A 85 -6.63 -13.73 -9.08
CA HIS A 85 -5.59 -12.86 -8.51
C HIS A 85 -5.98 -11.39 -8.66
N PHE A 86 -6.46 -10.95 -9.83
CA PHE A 86 -6.91 -9.57 -10.04
C PHE A 86 -7.97 -9.11 -9.02
N PHE A 87 -8.97 -9.94 -8.73
CA PHE A 87 -9.98 -9.62 -7.71
C PHE A 87 -9.41 -9.52 -6.30
N ILE A 88 -8.49 -10.42 -5.93
CA ILE A 88 -7.81 -10.36 -4.62
C ILE A 88 -6.98 -9.07 -4.52
N TRP A 89 -6.22 -8.74 -5.57
CA TRP A 89 -5.45 -7.50 -5.64
C TRP A 89 -6.32 -6.26 -5.49
N ALA A 90 -7.44 -6.20 -6.22
CA ALA A 90 -8.40 -5.11 -6.11
C ALA A 90 -9.01 -5.01 -4.70
N SER A 91 -9.37 -6.16 -4.11
CA SER A 91 -9.94 -6.20 -2.75
C SER A 91 -8.97 -5.74 -1.66
N LEU A 92 -7.66 -5.95 -1.84
CA LEU A 92 -6.61 -5.47 -0.93
C LEU A 92 -6.31 -3.97 -1.13
N GLY A 93 -6.51 -3.46 -2.35
CA GLY A 93 -6.37 -2.03 -2.64
C GLY A 93 -7.40 -1.17 -1.91
N ILE A 94 -8.63 -1.67 -1.73
CA ILE A 94 -9.71 -0.97 -1.01
C ILE A 94 -9.33 -0.60 0.43
N PRO A 95 -8.96 -1.54 1.33
CA PRO A 95 -8.59 -1.23 2.71
C PRO A 95 -7.31 -0.39 2.79
N ALA A 96 -6.35 -0.60 1.88
CA ALA A 96 -5.15 0.24 1.82
C ALA A 96 -5.50 1.71 1.50
N PHE A 97 -6.38 1.93 0.52
CA PHE A 97 -6.83 3.27 0.13
C PHE A 97 -7.60 3.99 1.25
N PHE A 98 -8.55 3.31 1.88
CA PHE A 98 -9.29 3.87 3.01
C PHE A 98 -8.39 4.16 4.22
N SER A 99 -7.38 3.32 4.47
CA SER A 99 -6.39 3.57 5.51
C SER A 99 -5.58 4.84 5.21
N MET A 100 -5.16 5.03 3.96
CA MET A 100 -4.45 6.24 3.51
C MET A 100 -5.30 7.50 3.70
N LEU A 101 -6.57 7.46 3.32
CA LEU A 101 -7.53 8.55 3.54
C LEU A 101 -7.73 8.85 5.02
N GLY A 102 -7.82 7.81 5.86
CA GLY A 102 -7.93 7.96 7.30
C GLY A 102 -6.70 8.64 7.92
N ILE A 103 -5.49 8.23 7.52
CA ILE A 103 -4.25 8.89 7.95
C ILE A 103 -4.23 10.36 7.54
N PHE A 104 -4.57 10.65 6.29
CA PHE A 104 -4.63 12.01 5.78
C PHE A 104 -5.64 12.87 6.57
N TYR A 105 -6.83 12.34 6.81
CA TYR A 105 -7.86 13.01 7.62
C TYR A 105 -7.35 13.32 9.04
N LEU A 106 -6.73 12.36 9.71
CA LEU A 106 -6.18 12.55 11.06
C LEU A 106 -5.05 13.58 11.09
N MET A 107 -4.17 13.58 10.08
CA MET A 107 -3.09 14.56 9.93
C MET A 107 -3.62 15.99 9.71
N VAL A 108 -4.73 16.15 9.02
CA VAL A 108 -5.34 17.46 8.73
C VAL A 108 -6.14 17.97 9.92
N PHE A 109 -7.08 17.18 10.43
CA PHE A 109 -8.01 17.61 11.48
C PHE A 109 -7.39 17.57 12.88
N ARG A 110 -6.33 16.77 13.10
CA ARG A 110 -5.59 16.63 14.36
C ARG A 110 -6.51 16.58 15.59
N PRO A 111 -7.48 15.65 15.63
CA PRO A 111 -8.47 15.64 16.69
C PRO A 111 -7.83 15.37 18.06
N SER A 112 -8.28 16.12 19.07
CA SER A 112 -7.77 16.09 20.44
C SER A 112 -8.64 15.20 21.33
N PHE A 113 -8.62 13.89 21.08
CA PHE A 113 -9.17 12.88 21.99
C PHE A 113 -8.06 12.17 22.76
#